data_AF-A0A3P6CT76-F1
#
_entry.id   AF-A0A3P6CT76-F1
#
_cell.length_a   1.000
_cell.length_b   1.000
_cell.length_c   1.000
_cell.angle_alpha   90.00
_cell.angle_beta   90.00
_cell.angle_gamma   90.00
#
_symmetry.space_group_name_H-M   'P 1'
#
loop_
_entity.id
_entity.type
_entity.pdbx_description
1 polymer ?
#
loop_
_entity_poly.entity_id
_entity_poly.type
_entity_poly.pdbx_seq_one_letter_code
_entity_poly.pdbx_strand_id
1 'polypeptide(L)'
;MDVLIQYISLDRSRKMTLTSTPKIAFYDTNFPRSLMHHYGKLTKTAVKDRFKKDINPITIVVPHILNYTMGQQSNNGRKPFVITRPKEIPQNNNLTESAIMTVLLIQAHALNGIDGSQEVKEAHLAAAAKHLAVLIYRDINPA
;
A
#
# COMPACT_ATOMS: atom_id res chain seq x y z
N MET A 1 -16.91 14.66 7.85
CA MET A 1 -16.56 13.49 8.70
C MET A 1 -17.66 12.43 8.65
N ASP A 2 -18.94 12.82 8.64
CA ASP A 2 -20.08 11.88 8.69
C ASP A 2 -20.22 11.00 7.43
N VAL A 3 -19.93 11.54 6.24
CA VAL A 3 -20.03 10.80 4.97
C VAL A 3 -19.07 9.61 4.92
N LEU A 4 -17.86 9.75 5.46
CA LEU A 4 -16.85 8.70 5.50
C LEU A 4 -17.28 7.55 6.44
N ILE A 5 -17.85 7.91 7.60
CA ILE A 5 -18.39 6.95 8.58
C ILE A 5 -19.60 6.22 8.02
N GLN A 6 -20.46 6.93 7.27
CA GLN A 6 -21.61 6.34 6.60
C GLN A 6 -21.18 5.34 5.52
N TYR A 7 -20.15 5.68 4.73
CA TYR A 7 -19.60 4.79 3.70
C TYR A 7 -18.97 3.52 4.30
N ILE A 8 -18.19 3.66 5.39
CA ILE A 8 -17.59 2.53 6.11
C ILE A 8 -18.67 1.61 6.70
N SER A 9 -19.73 2.20 7.27
CA SER A 9 -20.85 1.43 7.83
C SER A 9 -21.63 0.67 6.76
N LEU A 10 -21.82 1.27 5.59
CA LEU A 10 -22.49 0.65 4.45
C LEU A 10 -21.67 -0.49 3.84
N ASP A 11 -20.35 -0.31 3.70
CA ASP A 11 -19.41 -1.34 3.21
C ASP A 11 -19.35 -2.53 4.18
N ARG A 12 -19.33 -2.26 5.49
CA ARG A 12 -19.34 -3.30 6.52
C ARG A 12 -20.64 -4.11 6.53
N SER A 13 -21.78 -3.47 6.27
CA SER A 13 -23.09 -4.14 6.19
C SER A 13 -23.21 -5.02 4.95
N ARG A 14 -22.60 -4.63 3.82
CA ARG A 14 -22.57 -5.43 2.58
C ARG A 14 -21.71 -6.69 2.68
N LYS A 15 -20.74 -6.72 3.61
CA LYS A 15 -19.78 -7.83 3.80
C LYS A 15 -20.25 -8.91 4.79
N MET A 16 -21.43 -8.77 5.39
CA MET A 16 -22.05 -9.80 6.27
C MET A 16 -22.65 -10.98 5.50
N THR A 17 -22.63 -10.96 4.16
CA THR A 17 -23.08 -12.06 3.30
C THR A 17 -21.91 -12.71 2.56
N LEU A 18 -21.56 -13.91 3.04
CA LEU A 18 -20.87 -15.05 2.42
C LEU A 18 -19.85 -14.82 1.28
N THR A 19 -18.62 -15.30 1.53
CA THR A 19 -17.64 -15.80 0.56
C THR A 19 -17.27 -14.88 -0.62
N SER A 20 -16.51 -13.82 -0.37
CA SER A 20 -15.49 -13.39 -1.33
C SER A 20 -14.35 -12.72 -0.59
N THR A 21 -13.11 -12.94 -1.05
CA THR A 21 -11.96 -12.15 -0.60
C THR A 21 -12.31 -10.65 -0.66
N PRO A 22 -11.95 -9.83 0.34
CA PRO A 22 -12.30 -8.42 0.33
C PRO A 22 -11.49 -7.70 -0.75
N LYS A 23 -12.00 -7.67 -1.97
CA LYS A 23 -11.49 -6.83 -3.04
C LYS A 23 -11.89 -5.39 -2.69
N ILE A 24 -11.02 -4.69 -1.97
CA ILE A 24 -11.16 -3.25 -1.73
C ILE A 24 -10.91 -2.58 -3.08
N ALA A 25 -11.99 -2.31 -3.81
CA ALA A 25 -11.94 -1.48 -4.99
C ALA A 25 -12.34 -0.06 -4.58
N PHE A 26 -11.39 0.87 -4.67
CA PHE A 26 -11.63 2.29 -4.43
C PHE A 26 -12.35 2.88 -5.65
N TYR A 27 -13.69 2.84 -5.64
CA TYR A 27 -14.53 3.42 -6.70
C TYR A 27 -14.74 4.94 -6.56
N ASP A 28 -14.24 5.54 -5.47
CA ASP A 28 -14.32 6.98 -5.29
C ASP A 28 -13.34 7.67 -6.23
N THR A 29 -13.84 8.32 -7.28
CA THR A 29 -13.01 9.04 -8.26
C THR A 29 -12.26 10.23 -7.69
N ASN A 30 -12.62 10.70 -6.49
CA ASN A 30 -11.95 11.82 -5.83
C ASN A 30 -10.61 11.39 -5.23
N PHE A 31 -10.50 10.16 -4.75
CA PHE A 31 -9.26 9.67 -4.14
C PHE A 31 -8.13 9.48 -5.17
N PRO A 32 -8.31 8.75 -6.29
CA PRO A 32 -7.33 8.69 -7.38
C PRO A 32 -7.03 10.06 -7.98
N ARG A 33 -8.04 10.93 -8.13
CA ARG A 33 -7.85 12.29 -8.63
C ARG A 33 -6.99 13.13 -7.68
N SER A 34 -7.25 13.09 -6.39
CA SER A 34 -6.46 13.79 -5.36
C SER A 34 -5.05 13.22 -5.30
N LEU A 35 -4.91 11.89 -5.38
CA LEU A 35 -3.62 11.21 -5.44
C LEU A 35 -2.81 11.65 -6.68
N MET A 36 -3.43 11.71 -7.86
CA MET A 36 -2.81 12.22 -9.09
C MET A 36 -2.44 13.70 -8.98
N HIS A 37 -3.30 14.52 -8.39
CA HIS A 37 -3.05 15.95 -8.18
C HIS A 37 -1.86 16.18 -7.23
N HIS A 38 -1.68 15.31 -6.24
CA HIS A 38 -0.55 15.35 -5.32
C HIS A 38 0.66 14.52 -5.78
N TYR A 39 0.56 13.80 -6.91
CA TYR A 39 1.60 12.91 -7.40
C TYR A 39 2.95 13.61 -7.55
N GLY A 40 2.98 14.82 -8.12
CA GLY A 40 4.21 15.61 -8.26
C GLY A 40 4.86 16.04 -6.93
N LYS A 41 4.07 16.15 -5.84
CA LYS A 41 4.62 16.36 -4.50
C LYS A 41 5.19 15.05 -3.94
N LEU A 42 4.54 13.91 -4.21
CA LEU A 42 4.99 12.57 -3.81
C LEU A 42 6.25 12.11 -4.56
N THR A 43 6.46 12.52 -5.81
CA THR A 43 7.71 12.21 -6.52
C THR A 43 8.89 13.00 -5.93
N LYS A 44 8.65 14.22 -5.43
CA LYS A 44 9.66 15.10 -4.83
C LYS A 44 9.97 14.82 -3.36
N THR A 45 9.19 13.96 -2.69
CA THR A 45 9.48 13.47 -1.33
C THR A 45 10.47 12.30 -1.33
N ALA A 46 10.72 11.65 -2.47
CA ALA A 46 11.77 10.63 -2.59
C ALA A 46 13.17 11.17 -2.23
N VAL A 47 13.39 12.48 -2.40
CA VAL A 47 14.70 13.16 -2.29
C VAL A 47 14.94 13.81 -0.92
N LYS A 48 13.92 14.00 -0.08
CA LYS A 48 14.08 14.64 1.25
C LYS A 48 12.99 14.16 2.20
N ASP A 49 13.33 13.94 3.47
CA ASP A 49 12.52 13.49 4.62
C ASP A 49 11.18 14.23 4.89
N ARG A 50 10.75 15.11 3.98
CA ARG A 50 9.48 15.85 3.94
C ARG A 50 8.24 14.95 4.03
N PHE A 51 8.35 13.70 3.60
CA PHE A 51 7.28 12.69 3.72
C PHE A 51 6.80 12.50 5.17
N LYS A 52 7.71 12.60 6.15
CA LYS A 52 7.36 12.42 7.57
C LYS A 52 6.33 13.46 8.04
N LYS A 53 6.45 14.72 7.61
CA LYS A 53 5.53 15.79 8.04
C LYS A 53 4.12 15.59 7.47
N ASP A 54 4.04 15.19 6.20
CA ASP A 54 2.76 15.01 5.50
C ASP A 54 2.00 13.77 5.99
N ILE A 55 2.71 12.79 6.56
CA ILE A 55 2.14 11.49 6.96
C ILE A 55 2.01 11.32 8.47
N ASN A 56 2.68 12.15 9.27
CA ASN A 56 2.48 12.18 10.71
C ASN A 56 1.00 12.37 11.14
N PRO A 57 0.14 13.11 10.42
CA PRO A 57 -1.28 13.14 10.75
C PRO A 57 -1.92 11.74 10.72
N ILE A 58 -1.52 10.88 9.77
CA ILE A 58 -2.04 9.52 9.62
C ILE A 58 -1.59 8.63 10.78
N THR A 59 -0.35 8.80 11.26
CA THR A 59 0.17 7.98 12.38
C THR A 59 -0.59 8.19 13.68
N ILE A 60 -1.19 9.36 13.87
CA ILE A 60 -1.99 9.72 15.03
C ILE A 60 -3.45 9.29 14.81
N VAL A 61 -4.02 9.63 13.66
CA VAL A 61 -5.47 9.44 13.41
C VAL A 61 -5.85 7.97 13.24
N VAL A 62 -5.04 7.16 12.55
CA VAL A 62 -5.39 5.75 12.27
C VAL A 62 -5.55 4.93 13.57
N PRO A 63 -4.62 4.99 14.55
CA PRO A 63 -4.83 4.35 15.85
C PRO A 63 -6.14 4.76 16.54
N HIS A 64 -6.52 6.04 16.48
CA HIS A 64 -7.79 6.52 17.06
C HIS A 64 -9.02 5.94 16.36
N ILE A 65 -9.03 5.94 15.02
CA ILE A 65 -10.11 5.33 14.23
C ILE A 65 -10.22 3.83 14.56
N LEU A 66 -9.10 3.13 14.66
CA LEU A 66 -9.11 1.71 14.99
C LEU A 66 -9.64 1.46 16.41
N ASN A 67 -9.24 2.26 17.41
CA ASN A 67 -9.76 2.10 18.77
C ASN A 67 -11.28 2.31 18.81
N TYR A 68 -11.77 3.34 18.11
CA TYR A 68 -13.20 3.64 18.01
C TYR A 68 -13.97 2.51 17.33
N THR A 69 -13.52 2.04 16.17
CA THR A 69 -14.20 0.98 15.38
C THR A 69 -14.12 -0.41 16.02
N MET A 70 -13.13 -0.66 16.88
CA MET A 70 -12.94 -1.91 17.62
C MET A 70 -13.58 -1.89 19.01
N GLY A 71 -14.30 -0.82 19.40
CA GLY A 71 -14.93 -0.71 20.72
C GLY A 71 -13.95 -0.62 21.90
N GLN A 72 -12.67 -0.35 21.61
CA GLN A 72 -11.60 -0.24 22.61
C GLN A 72 -11.54 1.20 23.14
N GLN A 73 -12.48 1.57 24.03
CA GLN A 73 -12.49 2.85 24.74
C GLN A 73 -11.63 2.82 26.03
N SER A 74 -10.49 2.14 25.99
CA SER A 74 -9.58 2.09 27.14
C SER A 74 -8.81 3.40 27.29
N ASN A 75 -8.59 3.84 28.55
CA ASN A 75 -7.73 4.99 28.91
C ASN A 75 -6.28 4.87 28.40
N ASN A 76 -5.84 3.68 27.98
CA ASN A 76 -4.57 3.43 27.33
C ASN A 76 -4.78 3.32 25.81
N GLY A 77 -5.00 4.46 25.15
CA GLY A 77 -5.15 4.51 23.69
C GLY A 77 -3.94 3.92 22.97
N ARG A 78 -4.15 3.26 21.82
CA ARG A 78 -3.06 2.82 20.93
C ARG A 78 -2.11 3.99 20.66
N LYS A 79 -0.82 3.75 20.89
CA LYS A 79 0.25 4.72 20.60
C LYS A 79 0.23 5.10 19.11
N PRO A 80 0.64 6.32 18.77
CA PRO A 80 0.86 6.70 17.37
C PRO A 80 1.73 5.67 16.66
N PHE A 81 1.39 5.36 15.42
CA PHE A 81 2.22 4.47 14.62
C PHE A 81 3.55 5.12 14.29
N VAL A 82 4.59 4.31 14.18
CA VAL A 82 5.90 4.78 13.74
C VAL A 82 6.02 4.50 12.25
N ILE A 83 6.24 5.55 11.46
CA ILE A 83 6.49 5.43 10.03
C ILE A 83 7.98 5.66 9.78
N THR A 84 8.65 4.59 9.42
CA THR A 84 10.06 4.57 9.04
C THR A 84 10.19 4.24 7.56
N ARG A 85 11.01 5.02 6.85
CA ARG A 85 11.45 4.64 5.50
C ARG A 85 12.65 3.70 5.68
N PRO A 86 12.58 2.44 5.23
CA PRO A 86 13.74 1.57 5.24
C PRO A 86 14.83 2.16 4.34
N LYS A 87 16.06 2.12 4.83
CA LYS A 87 17.23 2.51 4.04
C LYS A 87 17.55 1.38 3.07
N GLU A 88 18.23 1.69 1.97
CA GLU A 88 18.78 0.69 1.04
C GLU A 88 17.75 -0.10 0.20
N ILE A 89 16.47 0.31 0.21
CA ILE A 89 15.51 -0.22 -0.77
C ILE A 89 15.88 0.29 -2.17
N PRO A 90 16.11 -0.60 -3.15
CA PRO A 90 16.45 -0.23 -4.51
C PRO A 90 15.48 0.80 -5.10
N GLN A 91 16.00 1.79 -5.82
CA GLN A 91 15.20 2.81 -6.49
C GLN A 91 15.40 2.66 -7.99
N ASN A 92 14.34 2.23 -8.70
CA ASN A 92 14.38 2.12 -10.15
C ASN A 92 14.00 3.45 -10.81
N ASN A 93 14.92 4.06 -11.55
CA ASN A 93 14.67 5.29 -12.30
C ASN A 93 14.12 5.04 -13.72
N ASN A 94 14.16 3.79 -14.20
CA ASN A 94 13.60 3.39 -15.48
C ASN A 94 12.09 3.12 -15.33
N LEU A 95 11.27 4.00 -15.89
CA LEU A 95 9.81 3.87 -15.86
C LEU A 95 9.31 2.56 -16.47
N THR A 96 10.00 2.04 -17.50
CA THR A 96 9.61 0.82 -18.22
C THR A 96 9.65 -0.41 -17.31
N GLU A 97 10.59 -0.45 -16.37
CA GLU A 97 10.80 -1.59 -15.47
C GLU A 97 10.23 -1.35 -14.06
N SER A 98 9.58 -0.21 -13.84
CA SER A 98 9.02 0.19 -12.54
C SER A 98 7.96 -0.79 -12.04
N ALA A 99 7.13 -1.33 -12.94
CA ALA A 99 6.11 -2.32 -12.61
C ALA A 99 6.73 -3.63 -12.13
N ILE A 100 7.78 -4.12 -12.81
CA ILE A 100 8.49 -5.35 -12.44
C ILE A 100 9.18 -5.18 -11.09
N MET A 101 9.88 -4.06 -10.89
CA MET A 101 10.49 -3.72 -9.61
C MET A 101 9.46 -3.69 -8.48
N THR A 102 8.28 -3.11 -8.73
CA THR A 102 7.19 -3.04 -7.74
C THR A 102 6.72 -4.44 -7.34
N VAL A 103 6.49 -5.33 -8.31
CA VAL A 103 6.06 -6.71 -8.03
C VAL A 103 7.12 -7.46 -7.24
N LEU A 104 8.40 -7.35 -7.60
CA LEU A 104 9.49 -8.00 -6.87
C LEU A 104 9.62 -7.48 -5.43
N LEU A 105 9.48 -6.16 -5.22
CA LEU A 105 9.50 -5.58 -3.88
C LEU A 105 8.35 -6.12 -3.01
N ILE A 106 7.14 -6.23 -3.58
CA ILE A 106 5.97 -6.79 -2.87
C ILE A 106 6.21 -8.28 -2.54
N GLN A 107 6.67 -9.07 -3.50
CA GLN A 107 6.94 -10.49 -3.31
C GLN A 107 8.04 -10.72 -2.26
N ALA A 108 9.15 -10.00 -2.38
CA ALA A 108 10.25 -10.11 -1.43
C ALA A 108 9.84 -9.64 -0.03
N HIS A 109 9.00 -8.60 0.07
CA HIS A 109 8.42 -8.16 1.34
C HIS A 109 7.51 -9.21 1.97
N ALA A 110 6.68 -9.87 1.16
CA ALA A 110 5.80 -10.92 1.66
C ALA A 110 6.58 -12.15 2.17
N LEU A 111 7.75 -12.44 1.58
CA LEU A 111 8.58 -13.58 1.95
C LEU A 111 9.46 -13.29 3.17
N ASN A 112 10.24 -12.21 3.13
CA ASN A 112 11.31 -11.93 4.10
C ASN A 112 11.21 -10.51 4.70
N GLY A 113 10.06 -9.85 4.58
CA GLY A 113 9.88 -8.50 5.10
C GLY A 113 10.81 -7.48 4.45
N ILE A 114 11.29 -6.52 5.24
CA ILE A 114 12.15 -5.44 4.74
C ILE A 114 13.46 -5.96 4.18
N ASP A 115 14.05 -6.98 4.81
CA ASP A 115 15.33 -7.56 4.42
C ASP A 115 15.25 -8.16 3.01
N GLY A 116 14.15 -8.88 2.71
CA GLY A 116 13.90 -9.36 1.35
C GLY A 116 13.80 -8.24 0.32
N SER A 117 13.15 -7.12 0.67
CA SER A 117 13.05 -5.98 -0.22
C SER A 117 14.40 -5.30 -0.51
N GLN A 118 15.37 -5.38 0.41
CA GLN A 118 16.73 -4.85 0.21
C GLN A 118 17.57 -5.75 -0.71
N GLU A 119 17.28 -7.04 -0.77
CA GLU A 119 18.00 -8.00 -1.63
C GLU A 119 17.62 -7.92 -3.11
N VAL A 120 16.52 -7.23 -3.44
CA VAL A 120 16.08 -7.03 -4.83
C VAL A 120 17.18 -6.26 -5.59
N LYS A 121 17.52 -6.70 -6.80
CA LYS A 121 18.54 -6.05 -7.65
C LYS A 121 18.01 -5.77 -9.03
N GLU A 122 18.37 -4.61 -9.58
CA GLU A 122 18.00 -4.22 -10.95
C GLU A 122 18.48 -5.23 -12.00
N ALA A 123 19.63 -5.86 -11.77
CA ALA A 123 20.18 -6.89 -12.65
C ALA A 123 19.25 -8.10 -12.88
N HIS A 124 18.29 -8.34 -11.98
CA HIS A 124 17.36 -9.47 -12.09
C HIS A 124 16.04 -9.10 -12.77
N LEU A 125 15.80 -7.82 -13.11
CA LEU A 125 14.51 -7.35 -13.63
C LEU A 125 14.15 -8.01 -14.98
N ALA A 126 15.11 -8.15 -15.89
CA ALA A 126 14.86 -8.76 -17.19
C ALA A 126 14.47 -10.25 -17.07
N ALA A 127 15.10 -10.99 -16.15
CA ALA A 127 14.76 -12.38 -15.88
C ALA A 127 13.40 -12.49 -15.18
N ALA A 128 13.14 -11.62 -14.19
CA ALA A 128 11.87 -11.54 -13.50
C ALA A 128 10.71 -11.21 -14.44
N ALA A 129 10.91 -10.31 -15.41
CA ALA A 129 9.90 -9.98 -16.41
C ALA A 129 9.41 -11.21 -17.18
N LYS A 130 10.36 -12.04 -17.65
CA LYS A 130 10.03 -13.29 -18.37
C LYS A 130 9.28 -14.25 -17.46
N HIS A 131 9.73 -14.42 -16.22
CA HIS A 131 9.08 -15.30 -15.26
C HIS A 131 7.65 -14.85 -14.94
N LEU A 132 7.46 -13.55 -14.67
CA LEU A 132 6.14 -12.96 -14.41
C LEU A 132 5.21 -13.11 -15.62
N ALA A 133 5.72 -12.94 -16.84
CA ALA A 133 4.91 -13.16 -18.04
C ALA A 133 4.38 -14.61 -18.13
N VAL A 134 5.21 -15.60 -17.79
CA VAL A 134 4.78 -17.02 -17.74
C VAL A 134 3.72 -17.24 -16.67
N LEU A 135 3.89 -16.65 -15.48
CA LEU A 135 2.91 -16.76 -14.39
C LEU A 135 1.57 -16.15 -14.80
N ILE A 136 1.57 -14.95 -15.36
CA ILE A 136 0.35 -14.27 -15.84
C ILE A 136 -0.33 -15.11 -16.93
N TYR A 137 0.44 -15.63 -17.90
CA TYR A 137 -0.12 -16.45 -18.98
C TYR A 137 -0.84 -17.70 -18.44
N ARG A 138 -0.26 -18.36 -17.43
CA ARG A 138 -0.90 -19.52 -16.77
C ARG A 138 -2.17 -19.13 -16.02
N ASP A 139 -2.17 -17.97 -15.38
CA ASP A 139 -3.31 -17.49 -14.60
C ASP A 139 -4.52 -17.14 -15.49
N ILE A 140 -4.27 -16.58 -16.68
CA ILE A 140 -5.33 -16.23 -17.64
C ILE A 140 -5.74 -17.38 -18.55
N ASN A 141 -4.93 -18.44 -18.61
CA ASN A 141 -5.24 -19.67 -19.35
C ASN A 141 -5.10 -20.88 -18.42
N PRO A 142 -5.97 -21.01 -17.40
CA PRO A 142 -5.98 -22.16 -16.52
C PRO A 142 -6.36 -23.41 -17.31
N ALA A 143 -5.59 -24.49 -17.12
CA ALA A 143 -5.83 -25.79 -17.72
C ALA A 143 -7.17 -26.39 -17.30
#